data_AF-A0A2M7U783-F1
#
_entry.id   AF-A0A2M7U783-F1
#
_cell.length_a   1.000
_cell.length_b   1.000
_cell.length_c   1.000
_cell.angle_alpha   90.00
_cell.angle_beta   90.00
_cell.angle_gamma   90.00
#
_symmetry.space_group_name_H-M   'P 1'
#
loop_
_entity.id
_entity.type
_entity.pdbx_description
1 polymer ?
#
loop_
_entity_poly.entity_id
_entity_poly.type
_entity_poly.pdbx_seq_one_letter_code
_entity_poly.pdbx_strand_id
1 'polypeptide(L)'
;MPILLIIAIAALVLGPFFAQILRRSRPVNQMLDGFVLVSVSGLAMLHLLPEAILTIHWGALVMLVIGALLPSLIEHRFRAVEEKAHIGVILLVLAGILVHTTLDGMALSEMSIEHGAGQALAIAVVLHRLP
;
A
#
# COMPACT_ATOMS: atom_id res chain seq x y z
N MET A 1 -20.77 -9.27 -5.27
CA MET A 1 -20.70 -7.92 -5.85
C MET A 1 -20.79 -6.82 -4.79
N PRO A 2 -21.85 -6.64 -3.98
CA PRO A 2 -21.82 -5.64 -2.88
C PRO A 2 -20.97 -6.12 -1.68
N ILE A 3 -20.91 -7.43 -1.45
CA ILE A 3 -20.24 -8.02 -0.29
C ILE A 3 -18.73 -7.73 -0.25
N LEU A 4 -18.01 -7.77 -1.39
CA LEU A 4 -16.57 -7.46 -1.40
C LEU A 4 -16.29 -5.99 -1.11
N LEU A 5 -17.14 -5.09 -1.63
CA LEU A 5 -17.03 -3.65 -1.40
C LEU A 5 -17.39 -3.31 0.06
N ILE A 6 -18.42 -3.96 0.60
CA ILE A 6 -18.78 -3.90 2.03
C ILE A 6 -17.65 -4.45 2.90
N ILE A 7 -17.03 -5.58 2.53
CA ILE A 7 -15.87 -6.15 3.24
C ILE A 7 -14.68 -5.20 3.17
N ALA A 8 -14.43 -4.57 2.02
CA ALA A 8 -13.33 -3.63 1.84
C ALA A 8 -13.52 -2.34 2.65
N ILE A 9 -14.75 -1.82 2.71
CA ILE A 9 -15.12 -0.69 3.59
C ILE A 9 -15.04 -1.11 5.05
N ALA A 10 -15.55 -2.30 5.40
CA ALA A 10 -15.50 -2.83 6.75
C ALA A 10 -14.04 -3.03 7.20
N ALA A 11 -13.17 -3.57 6.35
CA ALA A 11 -11.74 -3.73 6.61
C ALA A 11 -11.05 -2.38 6.79
N LEU A 12 -11.38 -1.37 5.98
CA LEU A 12 -10.83 -0.02 6.12
C LEU A 12 -11.19 0.64 7.46
N VAL A 13 -12.41 0.40 7.96
CA VAL A 13 -12.88 0.94 9.26
C VAL A 13 -12.37 0.10 10.43
N LEU A 14 -12.31 -1.23 10.27
CA LEU A 14 -11.88 -2.16 11.30
C LEU A 14 -10.36 -2.18 11.48
N GLY A 15 -9.58 -1.92 10.44
CA GLY A 15 -8.11 -1.84 10.48
C GLY A 15 -7.59 -0.96 11.62
N PRO A 16 -7.93 0.34 11.70
CA PRO A 16 -7.49 1.20 12.81
C PRO A 16 -8.05 0.77 14.18
N PHE A 17 -9.25 0.18 14.22
CA PHE A 17 -9.86 -0.32 15.46
C PHE A 17 -9.10 -1.53 16.01
N PHE A 18 -8.77 -2.51 15.16
CA PHE A 18 -7.95 -3.65 15.53
C PHE A 18 -6.52 -3.24 15.82
N ALA A 19 -5.92 -2.34 15.04
CA ALA A 19 -4.60 -1.78 15.32
C ALA A 19 -4.54 -1.15 16.72
N GLN A 20 -5.56 -0.41 17.14
CA GLN A 20 -5.60 0.19 18.47
C GLN A 20 -5.66 -0.84 19.61
N ILE A 21 -6.31 -1.98 19.39
CA ILE A 21 -6.43 -3.09 20.36
C ILE A 21 -5.16 -3.93 20.39
N LEU A 22 -4.58 -4.24 19.22
CA LEU A 22 -3.41 -5.11 19.05
C LEU A 22 -2.07 -4.40 19.32
N ARG A 23 -2.04 -3.07 19.27
CA ARG A 23 -0.84 -2.25 19.57
C ARG A 23 -0.22 -2.51 20.94
N ARG A 24 -0.94 -3.20 21.84
CA ARG A 24 -0.50 -3.49 23.20
C ARG A 24 0.49 -4.66 23.28
N SER A 25 0.59 -5.50 22.25
CA SER A 25 1.52 -6.64 22.20
C SER A 25 2.63 -6.43 21.16
N ARG A 26 3.85 -6.14 21.65
CA ARG A 26 5.08 -6.07 20.83
C ARG A 26 5.26 -7.19 19.80
N PRO A 27 5.04 -8.48 20.12
CA PRO A 27 5.24 -9.56 19.14
C PRO A 27 4.21 -9.54 18.00
N VAL A 28 2.99 -9.05 18.24
CA VAL A 28 1.96 -9.00 17.21
C VAL A 28 2.26 -7.88 16.21
N ASN A 29 2.69 -6.71 16.68
CA ASN A 29 3.12 -5.64 15.79
C ASN A 29 4.29 -6.09 14.89
N GLN A 30 5.29 -6.78 15.44
CA GLN A 30 6.42 -7.30 14.64
C GLN A 30 5.98 -8.30 13.56
N MET A 31 4.99 -9.15 13.88
CA MET A 31 4.42 -10.08 12.91
C MET A 31 3.66 -9.34 11.80
N LEU A 32 2.86 -8.34 12.15
CA LEU A 32 2.13 -7.52 11.17
C LEU A 32 3.09 -6.71 10.30
N ASP A 33 4.10 -6.07 10.87
CA ASP A 33 5.13 -5.34 10.13
C ASP A 33 5.87 -6.27 9.15
N GLY A 34 6.24 -7.47 9.60
CA GLY A 34 6.86 -8.48 8.75
C GLY A 34 5.92 -8.94 7.62
N PHE A 35 4.64 -9.15 7.93
CA PHE A 35 3.63 -9.52 6.94
C PHE A 35 3.43 -8.42 5.89
N VAL A 36 3.34 -7.15 6.30
CA VAL A 36 3.24 -6.00 5.39
C VAL A 36 4.46 -5.91 4.50
N LEU A 37 5.65 -5.98 5.09
CA LEU A 37 6.90 -5.87 4.35
C LEU A 37 6.99 -6.96 3.28
N VAL A 38 6.72 -8.22 3.63
CA VAL A 38 6.76 -9.34 2.69
C VAL A 38 5.66 -9.23 1.63
N SER A 39 4.44 -8.84 2.02
CA SER A 39 3.31 -8.75 1.10
C SER A 39 3.51 -7.62 0.08
N VAL A 40 3.84 -6.41 0.54
CA VAL A 40 4.07 -5.25 -0.33
C VAL A 40 5.29 -5.45 -1.22
N SER A 41 6.40 -5.93 -0.65
CA SER A 41 7.62 -6.20 -1.45
C SER A 41 7.40 -7.34 -2.44
N GLY A 42 6.69 -8.40 -2.03
CA GLY A 42 6.36 -9.53 -2.90
C GLY A 42 5.47 -9.11 -4.06
N LEU A 43 4.40 -8.35 -3.80
CA LEU A 43 3.54 -7.78 -4.84
C LEU A 43 4.33 -6.89 -5.80
N ALA A 44 5.16 -5.99 -5.25
CA ALA A 44 5.97 -5.08 -6.04
C ALA A 44 6.98 -5.83 -6.94
N MET A 45 7.66 -6.84 -6.41
CA MET A 45 8.69 -7.60 -7.13
C MET A 45 8.13 -8.60 -8.13
N LEU A 46 7.04 -9.28 -7.79
CA LEU A 46 6.49 -10.38 -8.59
C LEU A 46 5.41 -9.95 -9.58
N HIS A 47 4.79 -8.79 -9.35
CA HIS A 47 3.69 -8.32 -10.18
C HIS A 47 4.01 -6.98 -10.84
N LEU A 48 4.34 -5.95 -10.05
CA LEU A 48 4.55 -4.60 -10.60
C LEU A 48 5.86 -4.50 -11.40
N LEU A 49 6.98 -5.03 -10.87
CA LEU A 49 8.28 -4.89 -11.53
C LEU A 49 8.35 -5.61 -12.89
N PRO A 50 7.90 -6.86 -13.04
CA PRO A 50 7.91 -7.53 -14.34
C PRO A 50 7.10 -6.76 -15.38
N GLU A 51 5.92 -6.27 -15.01
CA GLU A 51 5.05 -5.49 -15.88
C GLU A 51 5.66 -4.13 -16.24
N ALA A 52 6.32 -3.47 -15.29
CA ALA A 52 7.06 -2.23 -15.52
C ALA A 52 8.24 -2.44 -16.49
N ILE A 53 8.96 -3.55 -16.36
CA ILE A 53 10.05 -3.91 -17.29
C ILE A 53 9.48 -4.18 -18.68
N LEU A 54 8.32 -4.83 -18.81
CA LEU A 54 7.70 -5.06 -20.11
C LEU A 54 7.22 -3.76 -20.79
N THR A 55 6.80 -2.77 -20.01
CA THR A 55 6.27 -1.49 -20.53
C THR A 55 7.36 -0.46 -20.82
N ILE A 56 8.34 -0.30 -19.91
CA ILE A 56 9.34 0.79 -19.96
C ILE A 56 10.78 0.23 -20.01
N HIS A 57 10.95 -1.09 -20.10
CA HIS A 57 12.25 -1.75 -20.24
C HIS A 57 13.24 -1.33 -19.14
N TRP A 58 14.37 -0.74 -19.53
CA TRP A 58 15.41 -0.30 -18.60
C TRP A 58 14.98 0.87 -17.71
N GLY A 59 14.00 1.68 -18.15
CA GLY A 59 13.49 2.79 -17.34
C GLY A 59 12.80 2.33 -16.05
N ALA A 60 12.27 1.10 -16.01
CA ALA A 60 11.68 0.51 -14.80
C ALA A 60 12.72 0.31 -13.69
N LEU A 61 13.93 -0.12 -14.04
CA LEU A 61 15.04 -0.29 -13.08
C LEU A 61 15.48 1.06 -12.49
N VAL A 62 15.58 2.09 -13.33
CA VAL A 62 15.90 3.45 -12.87
C VAL A 62 14.82 3.97 -11.92
N MET A 63 13.54 3.78 -12.27
CA MET A 63 12.43 4.18 -11.41
C MET A 63 12.37 3.39 -10.10
N LEU A 64 12.71 2.10 -10.12
CA LEU A 64 12.83 1.30 -8.90
C LEU A 64 13.92 1.83 -7.97
N VAL A 65 15.10 2.16 -8.50
CA VAL A 65 16.20 2.74 -7.72
C VAL A 65 15.80 4.10 -7.15
N ILE A 66 15.19 4.96 -7.97
CA ILE A 66 14.68 6.26 -7.51
C ILE A 66 13.64 6.06 -6.41
N GLY A 67 12.64 5.20 -6.62
CA GLY A 67 11.59 4.92 -5.64
C GLY A 67 12.12 4.38 -4.31
N ALA A 68 13.17 3.56 -4.35
CA ALA A 68 13.82 3.02 -3.15
C ALA A 68 14.68 4.06 -2.42
N LEU A 69 15.39 4.92 -3.15
CA LEU A 69 16.31 5.92 -2.56
C LEU A 69 15.61 7.21 -2.14
N LEU A 70 14.48 7.55 -2.76
CA LEU A 70 13.76 8.79 -2.53
C LEU A 70 13.38 9.01 -1.06
N PRO A 71 12.86 8.02 -0.30
CA PRO A 71 12.55 8.18 1.12
C PRO A 71 13.79 8.51 1.95
N SER A 72 14.91 7.81 1.72
CA SER A 72 16.16 8.04 2.45
C SER A 72 16.77 9.41 2.14
N LEU A 73 16.68 9.86 0.88
CA LEU A 73 17.18 11.17 0.45
C LEU A 73 16.35 12.30 1.07
N ILE A 74 15.02 12.14 1.09
CA ILE A 74 14.09 13.05 1.75
C ILE A 74 14.37 13.09 3.25
N GLU A 75 14.41 11.93 3.92
CA GLU A 75 14.64 11.85 5.37
C GLU A 75 15.95 12.56 5.78
N HIS A 76 17.04 12.35 5.03
CA HIS A 76 18.32 13.00 5.30
C HIS A 76 18.23 14.54 5.16
N ARG A 77 17.42 15.05 4.23
CA ARG A 77 17.26 16.48 3.99
C ARG A 77 16.33 17.16 5.01
N PHE A 78 15.32 16.43 5.49
CA PHE A 78 14.31 16.96 6.42
C PHE A 78 14.68 16.81 7.91
N ARG A 79 15.74 16.07 8.26
CA ARG A 79 16.31 16.05 9.63
C ARG A 79 16.69 17.44 10.16
N ALA A 80 16.91 18.42 9.29
CA ALA A 80 17.23 19.80 9.69
C ALA A 80 15.99 20.69 9.98
N VAL A 81 14.76 20.22 9.69
CA VAL A 81 13.51 21.03 9.76
C VAL A 81 12.48 20.39 10.71
N GLU A 82 12.97 19.71 11.75
CA GLU A 82 12.23 18.81 12.64
C GLU A 82 10.94 19.41 13.24
N GLU A 83 10.88 20.72 13.47
CA GLU A 83 9.74 21.37 14.13
C GLU A 83 8.58 21.76 13.20
N LYS A 84 8.80 21.93 11.88
CA LYS A 84 7.75 22.42 10.94
C LYS A 84 7.32 21.40 9.89
N ALA A 85 8.07 20.32 9.69
CA ALA A 85 7.76 19.30 8.69
C ALA A 85 6.57 18.41 9.08
N HIS A 86 6.15 18.41 10.35
CA HIS A 86 5.16 17.46 10.87
C HIS A 86 3.80 17.52 10.14
N ILE A 87 3.24 18.73 9.95
CA ILE A 87 1.96 18.90 9.23
C ILE A 87 2.11 18.59 7.73
N GLY A 88 3.22 18.96 7.12
CA GLY A 88 3.47 18.67 5.70
C GLY A 88 3.55 17.17 5.42
N VAL A 89 4.23 16.41 6.28
CA VAL A 89 4.29 14.95 6.20
C VAL A 89 2.91 14.33 6.42
N ILE A 90 2.14 14.80 7.41
CA ILE A 90 0.78 14.31 7.66
C ILE A 90 -0.12 14.54 6.43
N LEU A 91 -0.09 15.73 5.83
CA LEU A 91 -0.86 16.04 4.63
C LEU A 91 -0.43 15.18 3.43
N LEU A 92 0.89 14.98 3.25
CA LEU A 92 1.43 14.12 2.19
C LEU A 92 0.99 12.66 2.38
N VAL A 93 1.07 12.15 3.61
CA VAL A 93 0.61 10.79 3.94
C VAL A 93 -0.89 10.65 3.70
N LEU A 94 -1.70 11.62 4.14
CA LEU A 94 -3.14 11.60 3.94
C LEU A 94 -3.51 11.64 2.45
N ALA A 95 -2.85 12.50 1.67
CA ALA A 95 -3.04 12.58 0.23
C ALA A 95 -2.62 11.28 -0.47
N GLY A 96 -1.49 10.70 -0.07
CA GLY A 96 -1.01 9.41 -0.58
C GLY A 96 -2.00 8.28 -0.31
N ILE A 97 -2.50 8.18 0.92
CA ILE A 97 -3.53 7.19 1.29
C ILE A 97 -4.82 7.43 0.50
N LEU A 98 -5.25 8.68 0.32
CA LEU A 98 -6.45 9.00 -0.45
C LEU A 98 -6.31 8.54 -1.91
N VAL A 99 -5.22 8.92 -2.58
CA VAL A 99 -4.96 8.52 -3.96
C VAL A 99 -4.88 6.99 -4.06
N HIS A 100 -4.11 6.35 -3.18
CA HIS A 100 -3.92 4.90 -3.21
C HIS A 100 -5.24 4.14 -3.02
N THR A 101 -6.05 4.53 -2.03
CA THR A 101 -7.36 3.88 -1.77
C THR A 101 -8.38 4.13 -2.88
N THR A 102 -8.31 5.27 -3.58
CA THR A 102 -9.14 5.52 -4.76
C THR A 102 -8.73 4.66 -5.96
N LEU A 103 -7.44 4.51 -6.24
CA LEU A 103 -6.94 3.67 -7.33
C LEU A 103 -7.31 2.20 -7.14
N ASP A 104 -7.18 1.68 -5.92
CA ASP A 104 -7.65 0.33 -5.61
C ASP A 104 -9.17 0.18 -5.81
N GLY A 105 -9.95 1.20 -5.44
CA GLY A 105 -11.40 1.21 -5.64
C GLY A 105 -11.79 1.18 -7.12
N MET A 106 -11.03 1.90 -7.96
CA MET A 106 -11.18 1.88 -9.42
C MET A 106 -10.83 0.51 -10.00
N ALA A 107 -9.69 -0.08 -9.59
CA ALA A 107 -9.29 -1.41 -10.02
C ALA A 107 -10.32 -2.50 -9.65
N LEU A 108 -10.92 -2.41 -8.45
CA LEU A 108 -12.01 -3.30 -8.03
C LEU A 108 -13.28 -3.11 -8.87
N SER A 109 -13.52 -1.89 -9.38
CA SER A 109 -14.69 -1.57 -10.21
C SER A 109 -14.52 -2.01 -11.67
N GLU A 110 -13.34 -1.87 -12.28
CA GLU A 110 -13.09 -2.30 -13.66
C GLU A 110 -13.15 -3.83 -13.80
N MET A 111 -12.65 -4.57 -12.80
CA MET A 111 -12.73 -6.04 -12.77
C MET A 111 -14.15 -6.59 -12.54
N SER A 112 -15.14 -5.74 -12.21
CA SER A 112 -16.54 -6.18 -12.17
C SER A 112 -17.12 -6.54 -13.54
N ILE A 113 -16.35 -6.27 -14.62
CA ILE A 113 -16.74 -6.51 -16.01
C ILE A 113 -16.18 -7.85 -16.55
N GLU A 114 -15.03 -8.36 -16.06
CA GLU A 114 -14.38 -9.59 -16.58
C GLU A 114 -14.47 -10.80 -15.61
N HIS A 115 -15.31 -11.78 -15.96
CA HIS A 115 -15.78 -12.88 -15.10
C HIS A 115 -14.79 -14.06 -14.84
N GLY A 116 -13.47 -13.91 -15.03
CA GLY A 116 -12.57 -15.08 -15.03
C GLY A 116 -11.34 -15.03 -14.12
N ALA A 117 -10.65 -13.89 -14.05
CA ALA A 117 -9.32 -13.79 -13.42
C ALA A 117 -9.29 -12.91 -12.15
N GLY A 118 -10.37 -12.19 -11.84
CA GLY A 118 -10.39 -11.15 -10.79
C GLY A 118 -10.43 -11.64 -9.33
N GLN A 119 -10.65 -12.93 -9.07
CA GLN A 119 -10.83 -13.43 -7.69
C GLN A 119 -9.54 -13.45 -6.86
N ALA A 120 -8.41 -13.85 -7.44
CA ALA A 120 -7.12 -13.90 -6.74
C ALA A 120 -6.59 -12.49 -6.42
N LEU A 121 -6.74 -11.55 -7.36
CA LEU A 121 -6.41 -10.15 -7.17
C LEU A 121 -7.33 -9.45 -6.17
N ALA A 122 -8.65 -9.72 -6.20
CA ALA A 122 -9.57 -9.17 -5.20
C ALA A 122 -9.25 -9.65 -3.78
N ILE A 123 -8.84 -10.92 -3.62
CA ILE A 123 -8.37 -11.46 -2.33
C ILE A 123 -7.07 -10.77 -1.92
N ALA A 124 -6.11 -10.57 -2.83
CA ALA A 124 -4.86 -9.85 -2.55
C ALA A 124 -5.12 -8.39 -2.15
N VAL A 125 -6.07 -7.71 -2.80
CA VAL A 125 -6.48 -6.33 -2.47
C VAL A 125 -7.10 -6.25 -1.08
N VAL A 126 -8.01 -7.17 -0.74
CA VAL A 126 -8.65 -7.19 0.59
C VAL A 126 -7.63 -7.55 1.68
N LEU A 127 -6.73 -8.50 1.42
CA LEU A 127 -5.78 -8.98 2.41
C LEU A 127 -4.68 -7.95 2.73
N HIS A 128 -4.23 -7.16 1.74
CA HIS A 128 -3.22 -6.12 1.99
C HIS A 128 -3.80 -4.85 2.66
N ARG A 129 -5.14 -4.73 2.76
CA ARG A 129 -5.84 -3.62 3.44
C ARG A 129 -6.05 -3.83 4.95
N LEU A 130 -5.67 -5.00 5.47
CA LEU A 130 -5.77 -5.34 6.89
C LEU A 130 -4.58 -4.97 7.82
N PRO A 131 -3.48 -4.32 7.40
CA PRO A 131 -2.41 -3.99 8.33
C PRO A 131 -2.74 -2.81 9.26
#